data_AF-A0A125JCN6-F1
#
_entry.id   AF-A0A125JCN6-F1
#
_cell.length_a   1.000
_cell.length_b   1.000
_cell.length_c   1.000
_cell.angle_alpha   90.00
_cell.angle_beta   90.00
_cell.angle_gamma   90.00
#
_symmetry.space_group_name_H-M   'P 1'
#
loop_
_entity.id
_entity.type
_entity.pdbx_description
1 polymer ?
#
loop_
_entity_poly.entity_id
_entity_poly.type
_entity_poly.pdbx_seq_one_letter_code
_entity_poly.pdbx_strand_id
1 'polypeptide(L)' 'MVVHEGGYSEAYVPFCGLAIVEALAGVRTGVADPMLELAIAQQPGERFLAFQRGLLDELAASFGL' A
#
# COMPACT_ATOMS: atom_id res chain seq x y z
N MET A 1 -0.84 -0.61 -17.54
CA MET A 1 -0.38 -2.02 -17.44
C MET A 1 0.33 -2.18 -16.11
N VAL A 2 0.08 -3.26 -15.38
CA VAL A 2 0.78 -3.60 -14.13
C VAL A 2 1.52 -4.92 -14.36
N VAL A 3 2.77 -5.01 -13.89
CA VAL A 3 3.60 -6.22 -13.97
C VAL A 3 3.82 -6.72 -12.55
N HIS A 4 3.59 -8.01 -12.33
CA HIS A 4 3.81 -8.61 -11.01
C HIS A 4 5.30 -8.90 -10.83
N GLU A 5 5.86 -8.38 -9.73
CA GLU A 5 7.26 -8.57 -9.36
C GLU A 5 7.34 -9.60 -8.23
N GLY A 6 7.44 -9.15 -6.97
CA GLY A 6 7.51 -10.00 -5.79
C GLY A 6 6.22 -10.05 -4.96
N GLY A 7 6.29 -10.85 -3.90
CA GLY A 7 5.17 -11.09 -2.98
C GLY A 7 5.38 -12.42 -2.29
N TYR A 8 5.95 -12.39 -1.08
CA TYR A 8 6.45 -13.61 -0.43
C TYR A 8 5.58 -14.10 0.73
N SER A 9 4.49 -13.39 1.06
CA SER A 9 3.50 -13.86 2.04
C SER A 9 2.40 -14.63 1.33
N GLU A 10 2.46 -15.96 1.39
CA GLU A 10 1.42 -16.84 0.83
C GLU A 10 0.02 -16.47 1.37
N ALA A 11 -0.05 -16.14 2.66
CA ALA A 11 -1.32 -15.82 3.33
C ALA A 11 -1.88 -14.43 2.98
N TYR A 12 -1.04 -13.46 2.60
CA TYR A 12 -1.49 -12.06 2.50
C TYR A 12 -1.40 -11.45 1.10
N VAL A 13 -0.44 -11.89 0.29
CA VAL A 13 -0.30 -11.42 -1.11
C VAL A 13 -1.58 -11.58 -1.94
N PRO A 14 -2.40 -12.65 -1.78
CA PRO A 14 -3.65 -12.77 -2.54
C PRO A 14 -4.61 -11.59 -2.34
N PHE A 15 -4.73 -11.04 -1.13
CA PHE A 15 -5.61 -9.91 -0.84
C PHE A 15 -5.08 -8.60 -1.43
N CYS A 16 -3.77 -8.36 -1.32
CA CYS A 16 -3.13 -7.19 -1.94
C CYS A 16 -3.26 -7.22 -3.48
N GLY A 17 -3.04 -8.39 -4.09
CA GLY A 17 -3.18 -8.58 -5.52
C GLY A 17 -4.62 -8.41 -6.01
N LEU A 18 -5.59 -8.96 -5.27
CA LEU A 18 -7.01 -8.79 -5.59
C LEU A 18 -7.42 -7.31 -5.56
N ALA A 19 -6.98 -6.55 -4.56
CA ALA A 19 -7.28 -5.12 -4.47
C ALA A 19 -6.80 -4.33 -5.71
N ILE A 20 -5.64 -4.69 -6.27
CA ILE A 20 -5.11 -4.10 -7.52
C ILE A 20 -6.03 -4.45 -8.69
N VAL A 21 -6.37 -5.73 -8.86
CA VAL A 21 -7.20 -6.20 -9.99
C VAL A 21 -8.59 -5.59 -9.95
N GLU A 22 -9.22 -5.54 -8.78
CA GLU A 22 -10.51 -4.88 -8.57
C GLU A 22 -10.48 -3.40 -8.97
N ALA A 23 -9.43 -2.67 -8.57
CA ALA A 23 -9.27 -1.26 -8.90
C ALA A 23 -9.09 -1.04 -10.40
N LEU A 24 -8.31 -1.89 -11.07
CA LEU A 24 -8.10 -1.82 -12.52
C LEU A 24 -9.36 -2.21 -13.31
N ALA A 25 -10.13 -3.17 -12.81
CA ALA A 25 -11.36 -3.62 -13.45
C ALA A 25 -12.57 -2.72 -13.15
N GLY A 26 -12.49 -1.86 -12.13
CA GLY A 26 -13.64 -1.09 -11.64
C GLY A 26 -14.72 -1.97 -11.00
N VAL A 27 -14.34 -3.15 -10.49
CA VAL A 27 -15.25 -4.16 -9.93
C VAL A 27 -14.90 -4.43 -8.47
N ARG A 28 -15.92 -4.60 -7.63
CA ARG A 28 -15.76 -5.10 -6.25
C ARG A 28 -16.32 -6.51 -6.15
N THR A 29 -15.50 -7.45 -5.72
CA THR A 29 -15.85 -8.88 -5.57
C THR A 29 -16.53 -9.18 -4.25
N GLY A 30 -16.38 -8.32 -3.24
CA GLY A 30 -16.90 -8.51 -1.90
C GLY A 30 -16.00 -9.36 -0.99
N VAL A 31 -14.83 -9.78 -1.46
CA VAL A 31 -13.82 -10.42 -0.61
C VAL A 31 -13.31 -9.39 0.41
N ALA A 32 -13.42 -9.74 1.70
CA ALA A 32 -12.88 -8.92 2.79
C ALA A 32 -11.46 -9.35 3.14
N ASP A 33 -10.58 -8.38 3.36
CA ASP A 33 -9.23 -8.60 3.85
C ASP A 33 -9.28 -8.83 5.38
N PRO A 34 -8.93 -10.03 5.88
CA PRO A 34 -9.01 -10.34 7.31
C PRO A 34 -7.90 -9.70 8.15
N MET A 35 -6.83 -9.20 7.53
CA MET A 35 -5.65 -8.65 8.22
C MET A 35 -5.62 -7.12 8.19
N LEU A 36 -6.50 -6.48 7.42
CA LEU A 36 -6.51 -5.03 7.21
C LEU A 36 -6.55 -4.23 8.52
N GLU A 37 -7.47 -4.57 9.43
CA GLU A 37 -7.60 -3.87 10.72
C GLU A 37 -6.32 -3.94 11.56
N LEU A 38 -5.66 -5.10 11.57
CA LEU A 38 -4.38 -5.26 12.26
C LEU A 38 -3.28 -4.43 11.59
N ALA A 39 -3.21 -4.45 10.26
CA ALA A 39 -2.24 -3.67 9.50
C ALA A 39 -2.40 -2.15 9.73
N ILE A 40 -3.65 -1.67 9.87
CA ILE A 40 -3.96 -0.27 10.21
C ILE A 40 -3.52 0.05 11.64
N ALA A 41 -3.81 -0.82 12.61
CA ALA A 41 -3.42 -0.61 14.01
C ALA A 41 -1.90 -0.56 14.21
N GLN A 42 -1.12 -1.14 13.29
CA GLN A 42 0.35 -1.20 13.34
C GLN A 42 1.04 -0.04 12.61
N GLN A 43 0.29 0.94 12.08
CA GLN A 43 0.89 2.05 11.35
C GLN A 43 1.82 2.91 12.23
N PRO A 44 2.85 3.54 11.64
CA PRO A 44 3.70 4.52 12.29
C PRO A 44 2.93 5.63 13.05
N GLY A 45 3.44 6.01 14.23
CA GLY A 45 2.96 7.19 14.94
C GLY A 45 3.38 8.52 14.29
N GLU A 46 2.74 9.62 14.71
CA GLU A 46 2.86 10.94 14.08
C GLU A 46 4.30 11.43 13.89
N ARG A 47 5.16 11.24 14.91
CA ARG A 47 6.56 11.66 14.82
C ARG A 47 7.30 10.98 13.67
N PHE A 48 7.05 9.69 13.45
CA PHE A 48 7.71 8.96 12.36
C PHE A 48 7.13 9.36 11.00
N LEU A 49 5.80 9.58 10.92
CA LEU A 49 5.16 10.10 9.72
C LEU A 49 5.71 11.47 9.31
N ALA A 50 5.88 12.40 10.25
CA ALA A 50 6.44 13.72 9.99
C ALA A 50 7.88 13.63 9.44
N PHE A 51 8.70 12.75 10.02
CA PHE A 51 10.07 12.51 9.54
C PHE A 51 10.10 11.96 8.11
N GLN A 52 9.36 10.89 7.82
CA GLN A 52 9.33 10.31 6.47
C GLN A 52 8.77 11.31 5.44
N ARG A 53 7.77 12.10 5.82
CA ARG A 53 7.19 13.13 4.92
C ARG A 53 8.21 14.20 4.56
N GLY A 54 8.98 14.70 5.51
CA GLY A 54 10.06 15.64 5.21
C GLY A 54 11.05 15.10 4.18
N LEU A 55 11.44 13.82 4.28
CA LEU A 55 12.33 13.19 3.29
C LEU A 55 11.70 13.07 1.90
N LEU A 56 10.39 12.82 1.83
CA LEU A 56 9.66 12.79 0.55
C LEU A 56 9.57 14.19 -0.07
N ASP A 57 9.35 15.22 0.75
CA ASP A 57 9.29 16.61 0.30
C ASP A 57 10.67 17.08 -0.22
N GLU A 58 11.75 16.73 0.47
CA GLU A 58 13.12 16.98 0.01
C GLU A 58 13.42 16.27 -1.31
N LEU A 59 13.00 15.00 -1.45
CA LEU A 59 13.17 14.24 -2.69
C LEU A 59 12.37 14.85 -3.84
N ALA A 60 11.12 15.26 -3.60
CA ALA A 60 10.29 15.94 -4.61
C ALA A 60 10.93 17.25 -5.08
N ALA A 61 11.40 18.09 -4.15
CA ALA A 61 12.10 19.32 -4.46
C ALA A 61 13.37 19.07 -5.28
N SER A 62 14.12 18.00 -5.00
CA SER A 62 15.31 17.62 -5.78
C SER A 62 14.99 17.26 -7.24
N PHE A 63 13.76 16.84 -7.54
CA PHE A 63 13.26 16.58 -8.89
C PHE A 63 12.50 17.76 -9.50
N GLY A 64 12.33 18.87 -8.77
CA GLY A 64 11.55 20.03 -9.20
C GLY A 64 10.05 19.78 -9.29
N LEU A 65 9.54 18.82 -8.51
CA LEU A 65 8.12 18.49 -8.38
C LEU A 65 7.47 19.25 -7.22
#